data_AF-A0A3A9A1N5-F1
#
_entry.id   AF-A0A3A9A1N5-F1
#
_cell.length_a   1.000
_cell.length_b   1.000
_cell.length_c   1.000
_cell.angle_alpha   90.00
_cell.angle_beta   90.00
_cell.angle_gamma   90.00
#
_symmetry.space_group_name_H-M   'P 1'
#
loop_
_entity.id
_entity.type
_entity.pdbx_description
1 polymer ?
#
loop_
_entity_poly.entity_id
_entity_poly.type
_entity_poly.pdbx_seq_one_letter_code
_entity_poly.pdbx_strand_id
1 'polypeptide(L)'
;LGVSEISFDSLKYRVKAELSELAIQNKSILSSETRYFFICPTQKDIDNILAELSPTENKFKQTYSMMFDVADTKGTDFNAVLQNQVVSNYAGAKYENAESERQSDNYTYGGFLFIGLLLSLLFMVFLTLVIYYKQITEGYSDRYNFEVMQKVGLDRNEISTIVHKEIQIMFFFPLFMAVIHLGVSLYAVAMLLSTLGLTNILVLLLCAISISLLFVFIYIVMYFSTARTYYRIVTS
;
A
#
# COMPACT_ATOMS: atom_id res chain seq x y z
N LEU A 1 16.96 16.79 15.03
CA LEU A 1 16.72 16.86 16.50
C LEU A 1 16.75 18.30 17.00
N GLY A 2 17.43 19.24 16.32
CA GLY A 2 17.46 20.65 16.72
C GLY A 2 18.17 20.89 18.05
N VAL A 3 19.01 19.95 18.49
CA VAL A 3 19.72 19.99 19.78
C VAL A 3 21.18 20.36 19.58
N SER A 4 21.74 21.14 20.51
CA SER A 4 23.14 21.56 20.50
C SER A 4 24.09 20.57 21.17
N GLU A 5 23.57 19.70 22.04
CA GLU A 5 24.32 18.70 22.80
C GLU A 5 23.57 17.37 22.86
N ILE A 6 24.33 16.28 22.92
CA ILE A 6 23.83 14.92 23.05
C ILE A 6 24.66 14.22 24.13
N SER A 7 23.98 13.56 25.06
CA SER A 7 24.60 12.81 26.15
C SER A 7 24.31 11.31 26.04
N PHE A 8 25.36 10.50 26.16
CA PHE A 8 25.28 9.06 26.34
C PHE A 8 25.71 8.78 27.77
N ASP A 9 24.73 8.64 28.67
CA ASP A 9 24.95 8.53 30.12
C ASP A 9 25.94 9.59 30.66
N SER A 10 27.17 9.23 31.03
CA SER A 10 28.18 10.19 31.53
C SER A 10 28.93 10.95 30.42
N LEU A 11 28.91 10.47 29.17
CA LEU A 11 29.59 11.10 28.03
C LEU A 11 28.74 12.21 27.41
N LYS A 12 29.34 13.39 27.19
CA LYS A 12 28.69 14.53 26.55
C LYS A 12 29.41 14.94 25.28
N TYR A 13 28.65 15.08 24.19
CA TYR A 13 29.15 15.54 22.90
C TYR A 13 28.37 16.76 22.42
N ARG A 14 29.08 17.73 21.84
CA ARG A 14 28.48 18.89 21.17
C ARG A 14 28.16 18.54 19.72
N VAL A 15 26.94 18.82 19.27
CA VAL A 15 26.52 18.60 17.89
C VAL A 15 27.20 19.64 16.99
N LYS A 16 28.05 19.17 16.07
CA LYS A 16 28.76 20.04 15.13
C LYS A 16 27.86 20.52 13.99
N ALA A 17 27.04 19.63 13.44
CA ALA A 17 26.09 19.90 12.37
C ALA A 17 24.98 18.84 12.36
N GLU A 18 23.77 19.21 11.95
CA GLU A 18 22.68 18.28 11.63
C GLU A 18 22.55 18.17 10.11
N LEU A 19 22.70 16.96 9.57
CA LEU A 19 22.54 16.70 8.13
C LEU A 19 21.06 16.49 7.82
N SER A 20 20.50 17.28 6.90
CA SER A 20 19.12 17.14 6.43
C SER A 20 18.95 16.00 5.44
N GLU A 21 20.02 15.67 4.71
CA GLU A 21 20.08 14.58 3.74
C GLU A 21 21.32 13.74 4.02
N LEU A 22 21.14 12.41 3.98
CA LEU A 22 22.23 11.45 4.08
C LEU A 22 22.11 10.53 2.87
N ALA A 23 23.20 10.37 2.11
CA ALA A 23 23.22 9.54 0.90
C ALA A 23 22.81 8.07 1.15
N ILE A 24 22.88 7.62 2.41
CA ILE A 24 22.55 6.27 2.83
C ILE A 24 21.04 6.09 3.06
N GLN A 25 20.34 7.12 3.55
CA GLN A 25 18.90 7.03 3.82
C GLN A 25 18.25 8.42 3.86
N ASN A 26 17.18 8.61 3.08
CA ASN A 26 16.36 9.81 3.15
C ASN A 26 15.47 9.81 4.39
N LYS A 27 15.30 11.01 4.98
CA LYS A 27 14.40 11.22 6.11
C LYS A 27 12.94 11.06 5.64
N SER A 28 12.20 10.16 6.28
CA SER A 28 10.77 9.95 6.00
C SER A 28 9.93 10.12 7.25
N ILE A 29 8.85 10.91 7.13
CA ILE A 29 7.88 11.18 8.21
C ILE A 29 7.02 9.94 8.50
N LEU A 30 6.90 9.04 7.53
CA LEU A 30 6.09 7.83 7.66
C LEU A 30 6.88 6.66 8.27
N SER A 31 8.21 6.73 8.36
CA SER A 31 9.06 5.62 8.83
C SER A 31 8.55 5.02 10.14
N SER A 32 8.35 3.70 10.17
CA SER A 32 7.94 2.98 11.38
C SER A 32 9.06 2.91 12.42
N GLU A 33 10.30 3.17 12.02
CA GLU A 33 11.47 3.21 12.90
C GLU A 33 12.06 4.62 12.99
N THR A 34 12.40 5.05 14.20
CA THR A 34 13.23 6.23 14.41
C THR A 34 14.69 5.78 14.45
N ARG A 35 15.43 6.03 13.37
CA ARG A 35 16.87 5.76 13.29
C ARG A 35 17.66 7.05 13.48
N TYR A 36 18.70 6.99 14.32
CA TYR A 36 19.64 8.08 14.51
C TYR A 36 21.02 7.64 14.02
N PHE A 37 21.63 8.47 13.17
CA PHE A 37 23.00 8.28 12.71
C PHE A 37 23.91 9.26 13.43
N PHE A 38 24.93 8.75 14.11
CA PHE A 38 25.94 9.56 14.79
C PHE A 38 27.27 9.43 14.06
N ILE A 39 27.79 10.54 13.55
CA ILE A 39 29.11 10.59 12.89
C ILE A 39 30.11 11.03 13.96
N CYS A 40 30.94 10.11 14.41
CA CYS A 40 31.96 10.37 15.42
C CYS A 40 33.31 10.73 14.76
N PRO A 41 34.12 11.60 15.37
CA PRO A 41 35.38 12.05 14.77
C PRO A 41 36.49 10.99 14.83
N THR A 42 36.51 10.12 15.84
CA THR A 42 37.49 9.03 15.95
C THR A 42 36.86 7.70 16.35
N GLN A 43 37.54 6.59 16.03
CA GLN A 43 37.14 5.25 16.48
C GLN A 43 37.09 5.15 18.00
N LYS A 44 38.01 5.82 18.70
CA LYS A 44 38.05 5.83 20.17
C LYS A 44 36.78 6.43 20.78
N ASP A 45 36.19 7.44 20.14
CA ASP A 45 34.93 8.03 20.60
C ASP A 45 33.77 7.05 20.44
N ILE A 46 33.74 6.29 19.34
CA ILE A 46 32.75 5.22 19.09
C ILE A 46 32.88 4.14 20.16
N ASP A 47 34.10 3.69 20.45
CA ASP A 47 34.37 2.65 21.44
C ASP A 47 33.96 3.09 22.85
N ASN A 48 34.23 4.35 23.21
CA ASN A 48 33.79 4.93 24.49
C ASN A 48 32.27 4.99 24.60
N ILE A 49 31.58 5.43 23.54
CA ILE A 49 30.10 5.47 23.50
C ILE A 49 29.54 4.05 23.63
N LEU A 50 30.09 3.07 22.91
CA LEU A 50 29.66 1.68 23.00
C LEU A 50 29.88 1.09 24.39
N ALA A 51 31.00 1.40 25.04
CA ALA A 51 31.31 0.94 26.40
C ALA A 51 30.31 1.51 27.41
N GLU A 52 29.99 2.79 27.31
CA GLU A 52 29.02 3.47 28.18
C GLU A 52 27.59 2.96 27.94
N LEU A 53 27.23 2.73 26.67
CA LEU A 53 25.92 2.20 26.28
C LEU A 53 25.78 0.70 26.54
N SER A 54 26.82 -0.03 26.93
CA SER A 54 26.76 -1.46 27.21
C SER A 54 26.62 -1.73 28.72
N PRO A 55 25.42 -1.64 29.33
CA PRO A 55 25.24 -2.16 30.67
C PRO A 55 25.28 -3.70 30.64
N THR A 56 25.53 -4.30 31.80
CA THR A 56 25.68 -5.74 32.12
C THR A 56 24.59 -6.69 31.60
N GLU A 57 23.51 -6.18 30.99
CA GLU A 57 22.36 -6.96 30.47
C GLU A 57 22.36 -7.23 28.95
N ASN A 58 23.46 -6.97 28.22
CA ASN A 58 23.66 -7.51 26.86
C ASN A 58 22.55 -7.16 25.83
N LYS A 59 22.01 -5.94 25.87
CA LYS A 59 20.93 -5.49 24.96
C LYS A 59 21.41 -4.96 23.60
N PHE A 60 22.72 -4.86 23.39
CA PHE A 60 23.30 -4.30 22.16
C PHE A 60 23.98 -5.39 21.32
N LYS A 61 23.59 -5.47 20.05
CA LYS A 61 24.27 -6.29 19.05
C LYS A 61 25.18 -5.40 18.21
N GLN A 62 26.48 -5.53 18.39
CA GLN A 62 27.45 -4.84 17.54
C GLN A 62 27.57 -5.56 16.20
N THR A 63 27.47 -4.81 15.10
CA THR A 63 27.68 -5.29 13.75
C THR A 63 28.63 -4.35 13.04
N TYR A 64 29.64 -4.89 12.37
CA TYR A 64 30.53 -4.15 11.49
C TYR A 64 30.08 -4.37 10.05
N SER A 65 29.83 -3.27 9.34
CA SER A 65 29.42 -3.30 7.95
C SER A 65 30.48 -2.60 7.10
N MET A 66 30.90 -3.26 6.02
CA MET A 66 31.77 -2.68 5.00
C MET A 66 30.98 -2.61 3.70
N MET A 67 30.91 -1.42 3.11
CA MET A 67 30.15 -1.15 1.90
C MET A 67 31.11 -0.79 0.77
N PHE A 68 30.86 -1.30 -0.42
CA PHE A 68 31.67 -1.06 -1.61
C PHE A 68 30.79 -0.47 -2.70
N ASP A 69 31.25 0.62 -3.31
CA ASP A 69 30.67 1.14 -4.55
C ASP A 69 31.46 0.53 -5.72
N VAL A 70 30.79 -0.30 -6.52
CA VAL A 70 31.41 -1.07 -7.58
C VAL A 70 30.87 -0.58 -8.91
N ALA A 71 31.77 -0.12 -9.79
CA ALA A 71 31.39 0.33 -11.13
C ALA A 71 30.69 -0.78 -11.94
N ASP A 72 29.57 -0.43 -12.59
CA ASP A 72 28.61 -1.34 -13.26
C ASP A 72 29.25 -2.45 -14.11
N THR A 73 30.31 -2.13 -14.87
CA THR A 73 30.94 -3.07 -15.81
C THR A 73 31.61 -4.30 -15.18
N LYS A 74 31.80 -4.36 -13.86
CA LYS A 74 32.43 -5.49 -13.14
C LYS A 74 31.63 -5.99 -11.94
N GLY A 75 30.42 -5.47 -11.72
CA GLY A 75 29.64 -5.70 -10.51
C GLY A 75 29.31 -7.18 -10.27
N THR A 76 28.89 -7.91 -11.30
CA THR A 76 28.48 -9.31 -11.19
C THR A 76 29.62 -10.24 -10.77
N ASP A 77 30.78 -10.11 -11.41
CA ASP A 77 31.94 -10.95 -11.14
C ASP A 77 32.54 -10.63 -9.77
N PHE A 78 32.62 -9.34 -9.42
CA PHE A 78 33.05 -8.91 -8.09
C PHE A 78 32.14 -9.45 -7.00
N ASN A 79 30.82 -9.34 -7.18
CA ASN A 79 29.84 -9.81 -6.21
C ASN A 79 29.95 -11.32 -5.98
N ALA A 80 30.08 -12.10 -7.06
CA ALA A 80 30.21 -13.56 -6.97
C ALA A 80 31.50 -13.98 -6.26
N VAL A 81 32.63 -13.34 -6.56
CA VAL A 81 33.92 -13.63 -5.91
C VAL A 81 33.88 -13.24 -4.43
N LEU A 82 33.39 -12.04 -4.11
CA LEU A 82 33.34 -11.54 -2.74
C LEU A 82 32.38 -12.38 -1.89
N GLN A 83 31.19 -12.71 -2.39
CA GLN A 83 30.25 -13.59 -1.69
C GLN A 83 30.90 -14.93 -1.33
N ASN A 84 31.56 -15.57 -2.30
CA ASN A 84 32.22 -16.85 -2.06
C ASN A 84 33.34 -16.74 -1.02
N GLN A 85 34.17 -15.68 -1.09
CA GLN A 85 35.23 -15.47 -0.11
C GLN A 85 34.69 -15.19 1.29
N VAL A 86 33.63 -14.39 1.42
CA VAL A 86 33.04 -14.06 2.72
C VAL A 86 32.41 -15.30 3.35
N VAL A 87 31.58 -16.02 2.61
CA VAL A 87 30.86 -17.21 3.10
C VAL A 87 31.83 -18.36 3.45
N SER A 88 32.89 -18.54 2.67
CA SER A 88 33.86 -19.63 2.91
C SER A 88 34.83 -19.36 4.06
N ASN A 89 35.28 -18.11 4.22
CA ASN A 89 36.33 -17.79 5.20
C ASN A 89 35.80 -17.25 6.53
N TYR A 90 34.58 -16.73 6.58
CA TYR A 90 34.04 -16.06 7.76
C TYR A 90 32.67 -16.62 8.15
N ALA A 91 32.68 -17.60 9.07
CA ALA A 91 31.46 -18.17 9.62
C ALA A 91 30.60 -17.09 10.32
N GLY A 92 29.34 -16.95 9.91
CA GLY A 92 28.40 -15.97 10.46
C GLY A 92 28.48 -14.57 9.82
N ALA A 93 29.41 -14.34 8.88
CA ALA A 93 29.39 -13.12 8.08
C ALA A 93 28.18 -13.12 7.13
N LYS A 94 27.56 -11.96 6.99
CA LYS A 94 26.47 -11.74 6.04
C LYS A 94 27.01 -10.99 4.83
N TYR A 95 26.50 -11.37 3.67
CA TYR A 95 26.79 -10.71 2.40
C TYR A 95 25.47 -10.31 1.75
N GLU A 96 25.35 -9.02 1.45
CA GLU A 96 24.19 -8.42 0.80
C GLU A 96 24.70 -7.63 -0.41
N ASN A 97 23.92 -7.62 -1.49
CA ASN A 97 24.24 -6.86 -2.68
C ASN A 97 22.93 -6.35 -3.32
N ALA A 98 23.04 -5.22 -4.01
CA ALA A 98 21.89 -4.53 -4.58
C ALA A 98 21.10 -5.37 -5.60
N GLU A 99 21.76 -6.27 -6.35
CA GLU A 99 21.07 -7.11 -7.34
C GLU A 99 20.23 -8.20 -6.67
N SER A 100 20.78 -8.90 -5.67
CA SER A 100 20.04 -9.89 -4.89
C SER A 100 18.89 -9.27 -4.09
N GLU A 101 19.10 -8.09 -3.52
CA GLU A 101 18.03 -7.33 -2.86
C GLU A 101 16.93 -6.95 -3.85
N ARG A 102 17.29 -6.35 -4.98
CA ARG A 102 16.33 -5.97 -6.03
C ARG A 102 15.54 -7.19 -6.54
N GLN A 103 16.20 -8.33 -6.72
CA GLN A 103 15.54 -9.57 -7.14
C GLN A 103 14.55 -10.05 -6.07
N SER A 104 14.95 -10.07 -4.80
CA SER A 104 14.10 -10.43 -3.66
C SER A 104 12.88 -9.51 -3.54
N ASP A 105 13.09 -8.19 -3.68
CA ASP A 105 12.05 -7.18 -3.63
C ASP A 105 11.07 -7.35 -4.79
N ASN A 106 11.56 -7.60 -6.00
CA ASN A 106 10.71 -7.87 -7.16
C ASN A 106 9.82 -9.10 -6.97
N TYR A 107 10.33 -10.18 -6.37
CA TYR A 107 9.53 -11.36 -6.09
C TYR A 107 8.46 -11.08 -5.03
N THR A 108 8.84 -10.43 -3.93
CA THR A 108 7.92 -10.10 -2.83
C THR A 108 6.82 -9.14 -3.30
N TYR A 109 7.20 -8.00 -3.88
CA TYR A 109 6.26 -6.99 -4.33
C TYR A 109 5.44 -7.46 -5.53
N GLY A 110 6.04 -8.24 -6.43
CA GLY A 110 5.33 -8.89 -7.54
C GLY A 110 4.27 -9.87 -7.03
N GLY A 111 4.58 -10.64 -5.98
CA GLY A 111 3.62 -11.51 -5.31
C GLY A 111 2.45 -10.75 -4.68
N PHE A 112 2.72 -9.66 -3.95
CA PHE A 112 1.65 -8.82 -3.39
C PHE A 112 0.79 -8.17 -4.47
N LEU A 113 1.40 -7.68 -5.55
CA LEU A 113 0.68 -7.10 -6.69
C LEU A 113 -0.23 -8.16 -7.33
N PHE A 114 0.28 -9.37 -7.57
CA PHE A 114 -0.49 -10.48 -8.11
C PHE A 114 -1.70 -10.82 -7.23
N ILE A 115 -1.49 -11.00 -5.92
CA ILE A 115 -2.57 -11.29 -4.96
C ILE A 115 -3.60 -10.15 -4.95
N GLY A 116 -3.13 -8.91 -4.90
CA GLY A 116 -4.00 -7.73 -4.91
C GLY A 116 -4.87 -7.63 -6.16
N LEU A 117 -4.28 -7.82 -7.34
CA LEU A 117 -5.02 -7.81 -8.61
C LEU A 117 -6.00 -8.98 -8.72
N LEU A 118 -5.57 -10.19 -8.39
CA LEU A 118 -6.41 -11.38 -8.44
C LEU A 118 -7.63 -11.23 -7.51
N LEU A 119 -7.38 -10.79 -6.28
CA LEU A 119 -8.45 -10.61 -5.29
C LEU A 119 -9.40 -9.47 -5.70
N SER A 120 -8.87 -8.38 -6.26
CA SER A 120 -9.69 -7.29 -6.80
C SER A 120 -10.60 -7.78 -7.94
N LEU A 121 -10.06 -8.56 -8.87
CA LEU A 121 -10.83 -9.14 -9.97
C LEU A 121 -11.92 -10.10 -9.45
N LEU A 122 -11.59 -10.96 -8.48
CA LEU A 122 -12.54 -11.89 -7.88
C LEU A 122 -13.69 -11.16 -7.19
N PHE A 123 -13.39 -10.14 -6.38
CA PHE A 123 -14.43 -9.34 -5.73
C PHE A 123 -15.26 -8.55 -6.72
N MET A 124 -14.66 -8.10 -7.81
CA MET A 124 -15.38 -7.39 -8.86
C MET A 124 -16.36 -8.30 -9.61
N VAL A 125 -15.94 -9.52 -9.98
CA VAL A 125 -16.85 -10.54 -10.56
C VAL A 125 -17.96 -10.89 -9.57
N PHE A 126 -17.62 -11.11 -8.30
CA PHE A 126 -18.58 -11.40 -7.25
C PHE A 126 -19.61 -10.27 -7.07
N LEU A 127 -19.16 -9.01 -7.00
CA LEU A 127 -20.02 -7.83 -6.93
C LEU A 127 -20.97 -7.77 -8.14
N THR A 128 -20.44 -8.03 -9.34
CA THR A 128 -21.23 -8.05 -10.57
C THR A 128 -22.36 -9.09 -10.49
N LEU A 129 -22.04 -10.31 -10.04
CA LEU A 129 -23.00 -11.40 -9.90
C LEU A 129 -24.09 -11.07 -8.87
N VAL A 130 -23.70 -10.53 -7.71
CA VAL A 130 -24.64 -10.15 -6.66
C VAL A 130 -25.60 -9.06 -7.15
N ILE A 131 -25.07 -8.01 -7.79
CA ILE A 131 -25.88 -6.90 -8.34
C ILE A 131 -26.82 -7.41 -9.44
N TYR A 132 -26.32 -8.26 -10.34
CA TYR A 132 -27.09 -8.84 -11.43
C TYR A 132 -28.25 -9.69 -10.92
N TYR A 133 -27.98 -10.61 -9.98
CA TYR A 133 -29.01 -11.47 -9.40
C TYR A 133 -30.09 -10.65 -8.70
N LYS A 134 -29.67 -9.67 -7.88
CA LYS A 134 -30.58 -8.78 -7.16
C LYS A 134 -31.52 -8.04 -8.11
N GLN A 135 -31.00 -7.47 -9.20
CA GLN A 135 -31.82 -6.76 -10.18
C GLN A 135 -32.80 -7.64 -10.94
N ILE A 136 -32.43 -8.88 -11.25
CA ILE A 136 -33.37 -9.81 -11.86
C ILE A 136 -34.51 -10.12 -10.90
N THR A 137 -34.20 -10.44 -9.64
CA THR A 137 -35.23 -10.77 -8.64
C THR A 137 -36.15 -9.59 -8.34
N GLU A 138 -35.60 -8.37 -8.23
CA GLU A 138 -36.38 -7.14 -8.02
C GLU A 138 -37.19 -6.80 -9.26
N GLY A 139 -36.63 -6.91 -10.47
CA GLY A 139 -37.34 -6.64 -11.73
C GLY A 139 -38.59 -7.52 -11.93
N TYR A 140 -38.55 -8.80 -11.52
CA TYR A 140 -39.74 -9.65 -11.54
C TYR A 140 -40.79 -9.26 -10.49
N SER A 141 -40.34 -8.90 -9.27
CA SER A 141 -41.21 -8.42 -8.20
C SER A 141 -41.89 -7.09 -8.56
N ASP A 142 -41.13 -6.16 -9.15
CA ASP A 142 -41.61 -4.84 -9.54
C ASP A 142 -42.59 -4.92 -10.70
N ARG A 143 -42.44 -5.89 -11.61
CA ARG A 143 -43.45 -6.16 -12.65
C ARG A 143 -44.80 -6.53 -12.04
N TYR A 144 -44.82 -7.36 -11.00
CA TYR A 144 -46.07 -7.69 -10.29
C TYR A 144 -46.67 -6.44 -9.63
N ASN A 145 -45.84 -5.65 -8.94
CA ASN A 145 -46.29 -4.41 -8.30
C ASN A 145 -46.78 -3.38 -9.32
N PHE A 146 -46.17 -3.31 -10.50
CA PHE A 146 -46.59 -2.46 -11.62
C PHE A 146 -48.02 -2.80 -12.06
N GLU A 147 -48.32 -4.08 -12.25
CA GLU A 147 -49.67 -4.54 -12.60
C GLU A 147 -50.71 -4.21 -11.53
N VAL A 148 -50.33 -4.29 -10.25
CA VAL A 148 -51.19 -3.89 -9.13
C VAL A 148 -51.44 -2.39 -9.15
N MET A 149 -50.40 -1.56 -9.28
CA MET A 149 -50.51 -0.09 -9.31
C MET A 149 -51.38 0.42 -10.47
N GLN A 150 -51.29 -0.22 -11.65
CA GLN A 150 -52.20 0.06 -12.77
C GLN A 150 -53.67 -0.19 -12.41
N LYS A 151 -53.97 -1.27 -11.68
CA LYS A 151 -55.35 -1.61 -11.27
C LYS A 151 -55.93 -0.63 -10.25
N VAL A 152 -55.09 0.08 -9.49
CA VAL A 152 -55.51 1.12 -8.53
C VAL A 152 -55.59 2.52 -9.13
N GLY A 153 -55.21 2.68 -10.42
CA GLY A 153 -55.42 3.91 -11.18
C GLY A 153 -54.19 4.79 -11.40
N LEU A 154 -52.98 4.33 -11.06
CA LEU A 154 -51.76 5.10 -11.38
C LEU A 154 -51.45 5.05 -12.88
N ASP A 155 -51.04 6.20 -13.43
CA ASP A 155 -50.55 6.29 -14.80
C ASP A 155 -49.17 5.63 -14.96
N ARG A 156 -48.88 5.13 -16.16
CA ARG A 156 -47.60 4.45 -16.48
C ARG A 156 -46.39 5.35 -16.23
N ASN A 157 -46.52 6.66 -16.43
CA ASN A 157 -45.42 7.61 -16.22
C ASN A 157 -45.07 7.79 -14.73
N GLU A 158 -46.08 7.77 -13.85
CA GLU A 158 -45.86 7.86 -12.40
C GLU A 158 -45.13 6.61 -11.91
N ILE A 159 -45.57 5.42 -12.35
CA ILE A 159 -44.94 4.16 -11.95
C ILE A 159 -43.50 4.07 -12.46
N SER A 160 -43.25 4.45 -13.73
CA SER A 160 -41.89 4.46 -14.28
C SER A 160 -40.96 5.42 -13.52
N THR A 161 -41.48 6.52 -12.99
CA THR A 161 -40.67 7.50 -12.23
C THR A 161 -40.28 6.95 -10.86
N ILE A 162 -41.20 6.24 -10.18
CA ILE A 162 -40.95 5.59 -8.89
C ILE A 162 -39.88 4.52 -9.05
N VAL A 163 -40.05 3.62 -10.02
CA VAL A 163 -39.11 2.53 -10.32
C VAL A 163 -37.72 3.06 -10.64
N HIS A 164 -37.61 4.12 -11.46
CA HIS A 164 -36.31 4.67 -11.82
C HIS A 164 -35.55 5.25 -10.61
N LYS A 165 -36.25 5.91 -9.68
CA LYS A 165 -35.64 6.45 -8.45
C LYS A 165 -35.16 5.35 -7.52
N GLU A 166 -35.93 4.28 -7.37
CA GLU A 166 -35.56 3.14 -6.51
C GLU A 166 -34.27 2.47 -7.00
N ILE A 167 -34.19 2.21 -8.31
CA ILE A 167 -33.00 1.65 -8.95
C ILE A 167 -31.80 2.59 -8.78
N GLN A 168 -31.96 3.89 -9.01
CA GLN A 168 -30.87 4.86 -8.86
C GLN A 168 -30.30 4.85 -7.43
N ILE A 169 -31.15 4.85 -6.40
CA ILE A 169 -30.71 4.83 -5.00
C ILE A 169 -29.96 3.53 -4.68
N MET A 170 -30.47 2.39 -5.16
CA MET A 170 -29.84 1.08 -4.96
C MET A 170 -28.43 0.97 -5.53
N PHE A 171 -28.13 1.67 -6.61
CA PHE A 171 -26.78 1.71 -7.20
C PHE A 171 -25.90 2.81 -6.60
N PHE A 172 -26.45 3.97 -6.29
CA PHE A 172 -25.64 5.08 -5.79
C PHE A 172 -25.17 4.83 -4.35
N PHE A 173 -25.96 4.12 -3.54
CA PHE A 173 -25.62 3.84 -2.15
C PHE A 173 -24.35 2.96 -2.00
N PRO A 174 -24.19 1.82 -2.71
CA PRO A 174 -22.93 1.07 -2.74
C PRO A 174 -21.73 1.89 -3.20
N LEU A 175 -21.90 2.73 -4.22
CA LEU A 175 -20.81 3.59 -4.72
C LEU A 175 -20.36 4.60 -3.65
N PHE A 176 -21.31 5.24 -2.97
CA PHE A 176 -21.02 6.15 -1.87
C PHE A 176 -20.26 5.45 -0.73
N MET A 177 -20.69 4.25 -0.33
CA MET A 177 -19.98 3.46 0.68
C MET A 177 -18.58 3.05 0.23
N ALA A 178 -18.37 2.76 -1.06
CA ALA A 178 -17.05 2.45 -1.59
C ALA A 178 -16.07 3.64 -1.47
N VAL A 179 -16.54 4.87 -1.69
CA VAL A 179 -15.73 6.10 -1.52
C VAL A 179 -15.31 6.28 -0.06
N ILE A 180 -16.24 6.09 0.89
CA ILE A 180 -15.92 6.15 2.32
C ILE A 180 -14.91 5.07 2.69
N HIS A 181 -15.16 3.83 2.25
CA HIS A 181 -14.27 2.70 2.50
C HIS A 181 -12.86 2.96 1.97
N LEU A 182 -12.72 3.53 0.77
CA LEU A 182 -11.43 3.91 0.21
C LEU A 182 -10.69 4.94 1.08
N GLY A 183 -11.39 5.96 1.57
CA GLY A 183 -10.79 6.99 2.43
C GLY A 183 -10.18 6.39 3.71
N VAL A 184 -10.90 5.46 4.36
CA VAL A 184 -10.41 4.77 5.57
C VAL A 184 -9.28 3.81 5.23
N SER A 185 -9.43 3.03 4.14
CA SER A 185 -8.44 2.04 3.72
C SER A 185 -7.12 2.67 3.29
N LEU A 186 -7.13 3.89 2.72
CA LEU A 186 -5.91 4.61 2.34
C LEU A 186 -4.97 4.85 3.53
N TYR A 187 -5.52 5.11 4.72
CA TYR A 187 -4.72 5.26 5.93
C TYR A 187 -4.00 3.94 6.30
N ALA A 188 -4.74 2.83 6.30
CA ALA A 188 -4.17 1.51 6.60
C ALA A 188 -3.12 1.09 5.57
N VAL A 189 -3.40 1.33 4.27
CA VAL A 189 -2.46 1.05 3.17
C VAL A 189 -1.21 1.91 3.28
N ALA A 190 -1.34 3.20 3.63
CA ALA A 190 -0.19 4.07 3.84
C ALA A 190 0.71 3.57 4.99
N MET A 191 0.12 3.10 6.09
CA MET A 191 0.87 2.54 7.20
C MET A 191 1.59 1.24 6.82
N LEU A 192 0.94 0.35 6.07
CA LEU A 192 1.54 -0.89 5.58
C LEU A 192 2.67 -0.60 4.59
N LEU A 193 2.48 0.28 3.62
CA LEU A 193 3.52 0.65 2.66
C LEU A 193 4.73 1.29 3.34
N SER A 194 4.51 2.02 4.43
CA SER A 194 5.61 2.60 5.20
C SER A 194 6.52 1.54 5.83
N THR A 195 5.97 0.43 6.33
CA THR A 195 6.81 -0.67 6.87
C THR A 195 7.65 -1.33 5.79
N LEU A 196 7.27 -1.18 4.51
CA LEU A 196 8.02 -1.62 3.34
C LEU A 196 8.97 -0.54 2.79
N GLY A 197 9.12 0.60 3.46
CA GLY A 197 9.95 1.72 3.01
C GLY A 197 9.32 2.58 1.90
N LEU A 198 8.12 2.23 1.43
CA LEU A 198 7.38 2.91 0.37
C LEU A 198 6.60 4.11 0.93
N THR A 199 7.33 5.17 1.24
CA THR A 199 6.79 6.32 1.99
C THR A 199 6.37 7.52 1.14
N ASN A 200 6.39 7.38 -0.19
CA ASN A 200 6.00 8.47 -1.09
C ASN A 200 4.48 8.59 -1.20
N ILE A 201 3.92 9.53 -0.44
CA ILE A 201 2.46 9.80 -0.38
C ILE A 201 1.91 10.22 -1.74
N LEU A 202 2.66 10.98 -2.54
CA LEU A 202 2.20 11.47 -3.84
C LEU A 202 1.97 10.29 -4.80
N VAL A 203 2.91 9.34 -4.84
CA VAL A 203 2.78 8.12 -5.65
C VAL A 203 1.59 7.29 -5.19
N LEU A 204 1.40 7.13 -3.87
CA LEU A 204 0.24 6.42 -3.31
C LEU A 204 -1.08 7.07 -3.76
N LEU A 205 -1.20 8.39 -3.67
CA LEU A 205 -2.41 9.11 -4.07
C LEU A 205 -2.67 9.01 -5.57
N LEU A 206 -1.64 9.14 -6.42
CA LEU A 206 -1.79 8.97 -7.86
C LEU A 206 -2.28 7.56 -8.23
N CYS A 207 -1.70 6.52 -7.62
CA CYS A 207 -2.15 5.15 -7.82
C CYS A 207 -3.60 4.96 -7.36
N ALA A 208 -3.97 5.48 -6.19
CA ALA A 208 -5.32 5.37 -5.65
C ALA A 208 -6.36 6.07 -6.54
N ILE A 209 -6.04 7.27 -7.05
CA ILE A 209 -6.90 8.00 -7.99
C ILE A 209 -7.03 7.21 -9.30
N SER A 210 -5.92 6.71 -9.85
CA SER A 210 -5.94 5.92 -11.09
C SER A 210 -6.82 4.67 -10.96
N ILE A 211 -6.70 3.93 -9.86
CA ILE A 211 -7.50 2.73 -9.61
C ILE A 211 -8.97 3.09 -9.36
N SER A 212 -9.24 4.18 -8.64
CA SER A 212 -10.61 4.68 -8.45
C SER A 212 -11.29 5.05 -9.76
N LEU A 213 -10.59 5.76 -10.66
CA LEU A 213 -11.12 6.12 -11.97
C LEU A 213 -11.44 4.87 -12.79
N LEU A 214 -10.56 3.86 -12.77
CA LEU A 214 -10.81 2.57 -13.42
C LEU A 214 -12.04 1.86 -12.81
N PHE A 215 -12.15 1.82 -11.48
CA PHE A 215 -13.29 1.22 -10.80
C PHE A 215 -14.60 1.92 -11.14
N VAL A 216 -14.63 3.25 -11.09
CA VAL A 216 -15.81 4.06 -11.46
C VAL A 216 -16.19 3.82 -12.92
N PHE A 217 -15.21 3.80 -13.83
CA PHE A 217 -15.45 3.52 -15.24
C PHE A 217 -16.14 2.15 -15.42
N ILE A 218 -15.64 1.11 -14.77
CA ILE A 218 -16.26 -0.21 -14.92
C ILE A 218 -17.62 -0.29 -14.23
N TYR A 219 -17.79 0.38 -13.09
CA TYR A 219 -19.07 0.46 -12.39
C TYR A 219 -20.15 1.11 -13.27
N ILE A 220 -19.81 2.17 -13.99
CA ILE A 220 -20.71 2.83 -14.96
C ILE A 220 -21.10 1.87 -16.09
N VAL A 221 -20.13 1.13 -16.65
CA VAL A 221 -20.42 0.12 -17.68
C VAL A 221 -21.38 -0.95 -17.16
N MET A 222 -21.18 -1.42 -15.93
CA MET A 222 -22.09 -2.36 -15.29
C MET A 222 -23.49 -1.78 -15.12
N TYR A 223 -23.62 -0.55 -14.61
CA TYR A 223 -24.90 0.13 -14.45
C TYR A 223 -25.70 0.16 -15.76
N PHE A 224 -25.09 0.58 -16.87
CA PHE A 224 -25.79 0.63 -18.16
C PHE A 224 -26.17 -0.76 -18.68
N SER A 225 -25.29 -1.76 -18.51
CA SER A 225 -25.57 -3.14 -18.92
C SER A 225 -26.78 -3.72 -18.18
N THR A 226 -26.84 -3.53 -16.86
CA THR A 226 -27.90 -4.11 -16.04
C THR A 226 -29.20 -3.30 -16.12
N ALA A 227 -29.14 -1.97 -16.19
CA ALA A 227 -30.32 -1.13 -16.41
C ALA A 227 -31.03 -1.48 -17.73
N ARG A 228 -30.28 -1.73 -18.82
CA ARG A 228 -30.86 -2.17 -20.09
C ARG A 228 -31.59 -3.52 -19.96
N THR A 229 -31.03 -4.43 -19.16
CA THR A 229 -31.63 -5.74 -18.88
C THR A 229 -32.90 -5.60 -18.05
N TYR A 230 -32.87 -4.79 -17.00
CA TYR A 230 -34.02 -4.49 -16.14
C TYR A 230 -35.17 -3.87 -16.95
N TYR A 231 -34.90 -2.83 -17.75
CA TYR A 231 -35.92 -2.19 -18.60
C TYR A 231 -36.58 -3.18 -19.54
N ARG A 232 -35.81 -4.10 -20.15
CA ARG A 232 -36.35 -5.14 -21.03
C ARG A 232 -37.30 -6.09 -20.29
N ILE A 233 -36.99 -6.44 -19.04
CA ILE A 233 -37.82 -7.34 -18.22
C ILE A 233 -39.13 -6.67 -17.80
N VAL A 234 -39.10 -5.38 -17.46
CA VAL A 234 -40.28 -4.64 -16.99
C VAL A 234 -41.19 -4.21 -18.15
N THR A 235 -40.65 -3.99 -19.36
CA THR A 235 -41.44 -3.56 -20.53
C THR A 235 -41.90 -4.68 -21.46
N SER A 236 -41.32 -5.89 -21.37
CA SER A 236 -41.85 -7.11 -22.00
C SER A 236 -42.90 -7.73 -21.08
#